data_AF-A0A454CT05-F1
#
_entry.id   AF-A0A454CT05-F1
#
_cell.length_a   1.000
_cell.length_b   1.000
_cell.length_c   1.000
_cell.angle_alpha   90.00
_cell.angle_beta   90.00
_cell.angle_gamma   90.00
#
_symmetry.space_group_name_H-M   'P 1'
#
loop_
_entity.id
_entity.type
_entity.pdbx_description
1 polymer ?
#
loop_
_entity_poly.entity_id
_entity_poly.type
_entity_poly.pdbx_seq_one_letter_code
_entity_poly.pdbx_strand_id
1 'polypeptide(L)'
;MTPYDEWHLIKEEKNTAAAVALSGAFLGYCLAIAGAATNSVNIVDFMVWGVVAMLAQIIAFGIVRFILLPKVSERIENDEVPAGIVLAAVSVSVGVLNAACMTY
;
A
#
# COMPACT_ATOMS: atom_id res chain seq x y z
N MET A 1 -3.63 21.85 -0.59
CA MET A 1 -3.77 20.39 -0.41
C MET A 1 -4.97 19.97 -1.25
N THR A 2 -4.74 19.70 -2.54
CA THR A 2 -5.78 19.19 -3.44
C THR A 2 -6.05 17.74 -3.03
N PRO A 3 -7.25 17.38 -2.56
CA PRO A 3 -7.56 16.04 -2.11
C PRO A 3 -7.50 15.11 -3.32
N TYR A 4 -6.53 14.22 -3.31
CA TYR A 4 -6.48 13.10 -4.24
C TYR A 4 -7.59 12.15 -3.83
N ASP A 5 -8.72 12.22 -4.54
CA ASP A 5 -9.93 11.49 -4.20
C ASP A 5 -9.94 10.19 -5.01
N GLU A 6 -9.04 9.26 -4.64
CA GLU A 6 -9.03 7.89 -5.17
C GLU A 6 -10.42 7.25 -5.11
N TRP A 7 -11.19 7.61 -4.08
CA TRP A 7 -12.57 7.18 -3.90
C TRP A 7 -13.53 7.75 -4.95
N HIS A 8 -13.32 8.98 -5.42
CA HIS A 8 -14.06 9.57 -6.53
C HIS A 8 -13.74 8.85 -7.85
N LEU A 9 -12.46 8.60 -8.14
CA LEU A 9 -12.05 7.82 -9.32
C LEU A 9 -12.62 6.40 -9.33
N ILE A 10 -12.62 5.73 -8.18
CA ILE A 10 -13.13 4.35 -8.07
C ILE A 10 -14.66 4.32 -8.18
N LYS A 11 -15.39 5.24 -7.54
CA LYS A 11 -16.87 5.22 -7.52
C LYS A 11 -17.51 5.92 -8.71
N GLU A 12 -17.01 7.08 -9.12
CA GLU A 12 -17.60 7.88 -10.19
C GLU A 12 -17.08 7.47 -11.56
N GLU A 13 -15.76 7.29 -11.70
CA GLU A 13 -15.14 6.93 -12.98
C GLU A 13 -15.02 5.40 -13.20
N LYS A 14 -15.36 4.59 -12.19
CA LYS A 14 -15.22 3.11 -12.21
C LYS A 14 -13.82 2.65 -12.59
N ASN A 15 -12.82 3.40 -12.14
CA ASN A 15 -11.43 3.21 -12.51
C ASN A 15 -10.87 1.90 -11.89
N THR A 16 -10.54 0.95 -12.74
CA THR A 16 -10.06 -0.39 -12.33
C THR A 16 -8.63 -0.30 -11.83
N ALA A 17 -7.80 0.58 -12.42
CA ALA A 17 -6.42 0.77 -11.98
C ALA A 17 -6.34 1.28 -10.53
N ALA A 18 -7.18 2.26 -10.19
CA ALA A 18 -7.29 2.81 -8.85
C ALA A 18 -7.79 1.75 -7.84
N ALA A 19 -8.78 0.95 -8.22
CA ALA A 19 -9.30 -0.13 -7.37
C ALA A 19 -8.24 -1.21 -7.10
N VAL A 20 -7.44 -1.59 -8.12
CA VAL A 20 -6.35 -2.56 -7.96
C VAL A 20 -5.24 -1.98 -7.07
N ALA A 21 -4.84 -0.73 -7.29
CA ALA A 21 -3.83 -0.07 -6.47
C ALA A 21 -4.26 0.00 -4.98
N LEU A 22 -5.49 0.45 -4.73
CA LEU A 22 -6.04 0.56 -3.38
C LEU A 22 -6.17 -0.80 -2.69
N SER A 23 -6.67 -1.82 -3.40
CA SER A 23 -6.79 -3.16 -2.84
C SER A 23 -5.42 -3.78 -2.51
N GLY A 24 -4.41 -3.58 -3.36
CA GLY A 24 -3.04 -4.01 -3.06
C GLY A 24 -2.40 -3.24 -1.91
N ALA A 25 -2.65 -1.93 -1.80
CA ALA A 25 -2.30 -1.11 -0.62
C ALA A 25 -2.85 -1.72 0.67
N PHE A 26 -4.15 -2.03 0.65
CA PHE A 26 -4.86 -2.57 1.81
C PHE A 26 -4.37 -3.98 2.18
N LEU A 27 -4.21 -4.87 1.20
CA LEU A 27 -3.71 -6.22 1.42
C LEU A 27 -2.28 -6.23 1.97
N GLY A 28 -1.40 -5.39 1.44
CA GLY A 28 -0.03 -5.24 1.95
C GLY A 28 0.01 -4.81 3.41
N TYR A 29 -0.81 -3.81 3.77
CA TYR A 29 -0.90 -3.35 5.15
C TYR A 29 -1.45 -4.43 6.10
N CYS A 30 -2.51 -5.14 5.69
CA CYS A 30 -3.06 -6.27 6.46
C CYS A 30 -2.02 -7.36 6.72
N LEU A 31 -1.16 -7.67 5.74
CA LEU A 31 -0.09 -8.66 5.91
C LEU A 31 0.95 -8.19 6.93
N ALA A 32 1.37 -6.93 6.88
CA ALA A 32 2.29 -6.36 7.85
C ALA A 32 1.70 -6.39 9.27
N ILE A 33 0.43 -5.98 9.43
CA ILE A 33 -0.29 -6.06 10.72
C ILE A 33 -0.41 -7.50 11.22
N ALA A 34 -0.68 -8.46 10.34
CA ALA A 34 -0.77 -9.87 10.74
C ALA A 34 0.56 -10.38 11.30
N GLY A 35 1.69 -9.99 10.70
CA GLY A 35 3.02 -10.24 11.25
C GLY A 35 3.20 -9.62 12.64
N ALA A 36 2.82 -8.34 12.79
CA ALA A 36 2.90 -7.62 14.06
C ALA A 36 2.03 -8.27 15.15
N ALA A 37 0.81 -8.70 14.82
CA ALA A 37 -0.12 -9.34 15.73
C ALA A 37 0.39 -10.70 16.21
N THR A 38 1.06 -11.45 15.34
CA THR A 38 1.60 -12.78 15.66
C THR A 38 2.82 -12.70 16.58
N ASN A 39 3.62 -11.64 16.47
CA ASN A 39 4.83 -11.45 17.30
C ASN A 39 4.62 -10.57 18.54
N SER A 40 3.52 -9.83 18.63
CA SER A 40 3.31 -8.91 19.76
C SER A 40 2.80 -9.61 21.01
N VAL A 41 3.66 -9.70 22.02
CA VAL A 41 3.32 -10.14 23.39
C VAL A 41 2.63 -9.02 24.18
N ASN A 42 2.76 -7.75 23.75
CA ASN A 42 2.17 -6.56 24.39
C ASN A 42 1.50 -5.62 23.36
N ILE A 43 0.43 -4.93 23.78
CA ILE A 43 -0.34 -3.98 22.96
C ILE A 43 0.50 -2.78 22.46
N VAL A 44 1.52 -2.40 23.22
CA VAL A 44 2.43 -1.30 22.87
C VAL A 44 3.36 -1.68 21.72
N ASP A 45 3.91 -2.90 21.74
CA ASP A 45 4.72 -3.45 20.65
C ASP A 45 3.93 -3.52 19.34
N PHE A 46 2.67 -3.97 19.44
CA PHE A 46 1.76 -4.00 18.29
C PHE A 46 1.54 -2.61 17.69
N MET A 47 1.37 -1.59 18.55
CA MET A 47 1.16 -0.21 18.11
C MET A 47 2.42 0.35 17.42
N VAL A 48 3.62 0.05 17.93
CA VAL A 48 4.89 0.45 17.31
C VAL A 48 5.03 -0.18 15.92
N TRP A 49 4.82 -1.49 15.81
CA TRP A 49 4.90 -2.18 14.52
C TRP A 49 3.82 -1.75 13.53
N GLY A 50 2.62 -1.40 14.00
CA GLY A 50 1.57 -0.80 13.18
C GLY A 50 1.99 0.54 12.56
N VAL A 51 2.70 1.38 13.32
CA VAL A 51 3.27 2.64 12.81
C VAL A 51 4.40 2.37 11.81
N VAL A 52 5.29 1.42 12.10
CA VAL A 52 6.36 1.01 11.17
C VAL A 52 5.78 0.49 9.85
N ALA A 53 4.72 -0.33 9.91
CA ALA A 53 4.01 -0.79 8.73
C ALA A 53 3.41 0.36 7.92
N MET A 54 2.81 1.35 8.59
CA MET A 54 2.27 2.52 7.91
C MET A 54 3.37 3.33 7.21
N LEU A 55 4.51 3.52 7.88
CA LEU A 55 5.68 4.19 7.29
C LEU A 55 6.24 3.40 6.09
N ALA A 56 6.34 2.08 6.20
CA ALA A 56 6.76 1.21 5.10
C ALA A 56 5.82 1.33 3.89
N GLN A 57 4.50 1.43 4.12
CA GLN A 57 3.52 1.66 3.05
C GLN A 57 3.73 2.99 2.33
N ILE A 58 3.99 4.07 3.09
CA ILE A 58 4.27 5.40 2.53
C ILE A 58 5.56 5.37 1.71
N ILE A 59 6.61 4.71 2.23
CA ILE A 59 7.87 4.53 1.51
C ILE A 59 7.67 3.72 0.24
N ALA A 60 6.91 2.62 0.30
CA ALA A 60 6.58 1.79 -0.86
C ALA A 60 5.89 2.62 -1.95
N PHE A 61 4.88 3.40 -1.58
CA PHE A 61 4.21 4.32 -2.50
C PHE A 61 5.18 5.35 -3.08
N GLY A 62 6.06 5.92 -2.24
CA GLY A 62 7.12 6.82 -2.67
C GLY A 62 8.07 6.16 -3.69
N ILE A 63 8.52 4.94 -3.44
CA ILE A 63 9.36 4.16 -4.34
C ILE A 63 8.65 3.94 -5.68
N VAL A 64 7.38 3.53 -5.67
CA VAL A 64 6.66 3.33 -6.94
C VAL A 64 6.51 4.64 -7.68
N ARG A 65 6.16 5.72 -6.99
CA ARG A 65 5.96 7.04 -7.56
C ARG A 65 7.24 7.69 -8.10
N PHE A 66 8.40 7.47 -7.46
CA PHE A 66 9.66 8.15 -7.82
C PHE A 66 10.63 7.28 -8.62
N ILE A 67 10.66 5.97 -8.39
CA ILE A 67 11.67 5.06 -8.96
C ILE A 67 11.08 4.22 -10.10
N LEU A 68 9.94 3.57 -9.86
CA LEU A 68 9.38 2.63 -10.84
C LEU A 68 8.56 3.33 -11.93
N LEU A 69 7.66 4.22 -11.52
CA LEU A 69 6.64 4.83 -12.37
C LEU A 69 6.45 6.30 -12.00
N PRO A 70 7.31 7.21 -12.52
CA PRO A 70 7.05 8.64 -12.41
C PRO A 70 5.66 8.95 -13.00
N LYS A 71 4.88 9.73 -12.25
CA LYS A 71 3.46 10.04 -12.55
C LYS A 71 2.48 8.87 -12.44
N VAL A 72 2.75 7.86 -11.60
CA VAL A 72 1.82 6.74 -11.39
C VAL A 72 0.38 7.18 -11.08
N SER A 73 0.20 8.27 -10.34
CA SER A 73 -1.13 8.84 -10.07
C SER A 73 -1.86 9.30 -11.34
N GLU A 74 -1.16 10.00 -12.25
CA GLU A 74 -1.71 10.46 -13.53
C GLU A 74 -2.05 9.26 -14.43
N ARG A 75 -1.24 8.19 -14.37
CA ARG A 75 -1.51 6.95 -15.12
C ARG A 75 -2.70 6.18 -14.55
N ILE A 76 -2.82 6.13 -13.22
CA ILE A 76 -3.99 5.57 -12.55
C ILE A 76 -5.23 6.38 -12.91
N GLU A 77 -5.18 7.71 -12.90
CA GLU A 77 -6.29 8.57 -13.35
C GLU A 77 -6.75 8.25 -14.78
N ASN A 78 -5.81 7.93 -15.68
CA ASN A 78 -6.11 7.52 -17.06
C ASN A 78 -6.58 6.05 -17.21
N ASP A 79 -6.97 5.38 -16.11
CA ASP A 79 -7.39 3.97 -16.05
C ASP A 79 -6.33 2.98 -16.57
N GLU A 80 -5.04 3.33 -16.47
CA GLU A 80 -3.96 2.42 -16.84
C GLU A 80 -3.81 1.29 -15.80
N VAL A 81 -4.56 0.21 -15.99
CA VAL A 81 -4.52 -1.00 -15.15
C VAL A 81 -3.10 -1.50 -14.83
N PRO A 82 -2.12 -1.50 -15.78
CA PRO A 82 -0.75 -1.92 -15.47
C PRO A 82 -0.10 -1.10 -14.36
N ALA A 83 -0.35 0.21 -14.29
CA ALA A 83 0.18 1.08 -13.25
C ALA A 83 -0.41 0.70 -11.88
N GLY A 84 -1.71 0.40 -11.84
CA GLY A 84 -2.38 -0.09 -10.63
C GLY A 84 -1.86 -1.44 -10.14
N ILE A 85 -1.62 -2.38 -11.05
CA ILE A 85 -1.05 -3.71 -10.72
C ILE A 85 0.35 -3.59 -10.12
N VAL A 86 1.22 -2.75 -10.71
CA VAL A 86 2.58 -2.56 -10.18
C VAL A 86 2.55 -1.96 -8.79
N LEU A 87 1.70 -0.96 -8.56
CA LEU A 87 1.50 -0.36 -7.23
C LEU A 87 1.02 -1.39 -6.21
N ALA A 88 0.03 -2.19 -6.60
CA ALA A 88 -0.52 -3.26 -5.79
C ALA A 88 0.53 -4.32 -5.42
N ALA A 89 1.30 -4.79 -6.41
CA ALA A 89 2.32 -5.81 -6.21
C ALA A 89 3.42 -5.33 -5.25
N VAL A 90 3.94 -4.12 -5.44
CA VAL A 90 4.98 -3.55 -4.58
C VAL A 90 4.49 -3.39 -3.15
N SER A 91 3.27 -2.87 -2.98
CA SER A 91 2.63 -2.76 -1.68
C SER A 91 2.52 -4.10 -0.96
N VAL A 92 2.04 -5.13 -1.64
CA VAL A 92 1.91 -6.48 -1.07
C VAL A 92 3.28 -7.05 -0.72
N SER A 93 4.27 -6.93 -1.60
CA SER A 93 5.64 -7.39 -1.33
C SER A 93 6.26 -6.72 -0.10
N VAL A 94 6.08 -5.41 0.06
CA VAL A 94 6.56 -4.67 1.24
C VAL A 94 5.83 -5.14 2.50
N GLY A 95 4.52 -5.36 2.42
CA GLY A 95 3.73 -5.92 3.51
C GLY A 95 4.24 -7.29 3.99
N VAL A 96 4.50 -8.20 3.03
CA VAL A 96 5.07 -9.53 3.31
C VAL A 96 6.46 -9.44 3.90
N LEU A 97 7.34 -8.61 3.31
CA LEU A 97 8.70 -8.40 3.82
C LEU A 97 8.68 -7.88 5.26
N ASN A 98 7.83 -6.91 5.55
CA ASN A 98 7.70 -6.36 6.90
C ASN A 98 7.21 -7.42 7.88
N ALA A 99 6.20 -8.21 7.51
CA ALA A 99 5.71 -9.33 8.33
C ALA A 99 6.80 -10.41 8.57
N ALA A 100 7.60 -10.71 7.54
CA ALA A 100 8.68 -11.69 7.65
C ALA A 100 9.82 -11.18 8.56
N CYS A 101 10.20 -9.91 8.45
CA CYS A 101 11.22 -9.31 9.31
C CYS A 101 10.80 -9.19 10.79
N MET A 102 9.50 -9.24 11.08
CA MET A 102 8.97 -9.27 12.44
C MET A 102 9.02 -10.65 13.09
N THR A 103 9.26 -11.72 12.31
CA THR A 103 9.34 -13.08 12.87
C THR A 103 10.64 -13.27 13.65
N TYR A 104 10.56 -13.36 14.98
CA TYR A 104 11.64 -13.81 15.87
C TYR A 104 11.34 -15.19 16.46
#